data_AF-X5VPD5-F1
#
_entry.id   AF-X5VPD5-F1
#
_cell.length_a   1.000
_cell.length_b   1.000
_cell.length_c   1.000
_cell.angle_alpha   90.00
_cell.angle_beta   90.00
_cell.angle_gamma   90.00
#
_symmetry.space_group_name_H-M   'P 1'
#
loop_
_entity.id
_entity.type
_entity.pdbx_description
1 polymer ?
#
loop_
_entity_poly.entity_id
_entity_poly.type
_entity_poly.pdbx_seq_one_letter_code
_entity_poly.pdbx_strand_id
1 'polypeptide(L)'
;MWQLMGERYKERVNVFERALRALSPPEGAPLRLGQPVRIDGDSREIPTVKMSYGEVPFIYLSAGIQKAISLAYILVWAFFDLMEKKGYHREDGQNKLVILVDEIEAHLHPKWQRKILPALLAALKDIVPASSFQAHIATHSPLVMASLETEYDYDADRIHVLSFHERDVTLESYPFVKQGTVNDWLESDVFGLGAARSKPGEEVLELAKDIQSDRTAKMDQVQRIDKELHNVLPDDDPFWVRWNRYLELRRNG
;
A
#
# COMPACT_ATOMS: atom_id res chain seq x y z
N MET A 1 -27.27 6.91 -4.49
CA MET A 1 -26.82 6.24 -3.25
C MET A 1 -26.99 4.75 -3.43
N TRP A 2 -25.94 3.94 -3.29
CA TRP A 2 -25.92 2.53 -3.71
C TRP A 2 -26.98 1.63 -3.05
N GLN A 3 -27.40 1.94 -1.82
CA GLN A 3 -28.47 1.19 -1.13
C GLN A 3 -29.89 1.60 -1.55
N LEU A 4 -30.05 2.71 -2.27
CA LEU A 4 -31.32 3.12 -2.89
C LEU A 4 -31.49 2.51 -4.30
N MET A 5 -30.52 1.70 -4.72
CA MET A 5 -30.60 0.93 -5.96
C MET A 5 -31.50 -0.29 -5.70
N GLY A 6 -32.83 -0.11 -5.82
CA GLY A 6 -33.83 -1.17 -5.61
C GLY A 6 -33.72 -2.34 -6.61
N GLU A 7 -34.79 -3.14 -6.77
CA GLU A 7 -34.77 -4.35 -7.63
C GLU A 7 -34.23 -4.14 -9.05
N ARG A 8 -34.43 -2.94 -9.61
CA ARG A 8 -33.94 -2.52 -10.94
C ARG A 8 -32.42 -2.66 -11.12
N TYR A 9 -31.64 -2.65 -10.05
CA TYR A 9 -30.18 -2.64 -10.08
C TYR A 9 -29.57 -3.77 -9.24
N LYS A 10 -30.30 -4.87 -9.06
CA LYS A 10 -29.90 -6.03 -8.25
C LYS A 10 -28.50 -6.56 -8.59
N GLU A 11 -28.14 -6.58 -9.87
CA GLU A 11 -26.80 -6.97 -10.31
C GLU A 11 -25.71 -6.04 -9.77
N ARG A 12 -25.92 -4.71 -9.86
CA ARG A 12 -24.98 -3.71 -9.32
C ARG A 12 -24.74 -3.90 -7.83
N VAL A 13 -25.82 -4.14 -7.08
CA VAL A 13 -25.74 -4.38 -5.64
C VAL A 13 -24.95 -5.66 -5.35
N ASN A 14 -25.19 -6.74 -6.10
CA ASN A 14 -24.46 -7.99 -5.94
C ASN A 14 -22.95 -7.84 -6.23
N VAL A 15 -22.61 -7.14 -7.31
CA VAL A 15 -21.20 -6.86 -7.67
C VAL A 15 -20.55 -5.97 -6.60
N PHE A 16 -21.28 -4.97 -6.10
CA PHE A 16 -20.82 -4.10 -5.02
C PHE A 16 -20.59 -4.87 -3.71
N GLU A 17 -21.46 -5.80 -3.33
CA GLU A 17 -21.22 -6.65 -2.15
C GLU A 17 -19.97 -7.52 -2.30
N ARG A 18 -19.69 -8.05 -3.50
CA ARG A 18 -18.47 -8.83 -3.74
C ARG A 18 -17.22 -7.96 -3.63
N ALA A 19 -17.24 -6.78 -4.25
CA ALA A 19 -16.19 -5.77 -4.14
C ALA A 19 -15.94 -5.37 -2.67
N LEU A 20 -17.01 -5.11 -1.91
CA LEU A 20 -16.91 -4.78 -0.48
C LEU A 20 -16.29 -5.89 0.35
N ARG A 21 -16.65 -7.15 0.08
CA ARG A 21 -16.05 -8.31 0.77
C ARG A 21 -14.58 -8.44 0.44
N ALA A 22 -14.19 -8.28 -0.82
CA ALA A 22 -12.80 -8.32 -1.25
C ALA A 22 -11.98 -7.22 -0.56
N LEU A 23 -12.50 -5.98 -0.57
CA LEU A 23 -11.85 -4.82 0.04
C LEU A 23 -12.09 -4.72 1.55
N SER A 24 -12.62 -5.75 2.22
CA SER A 24 -12.86 -5.68 3.67
C SER A 24 -11.54 -5.63 4.46
N PRO A 25 -11.57 -5.10 5.69
CA PRO A 25 -10.43 -5.19 6.59
C PRO A 25 -10.00 -6.65 6.79
N PRO A 26 -8.69 -6.91 6.97
CA PRO A 26 -8.20 -8.27 7.21
C PRO A 26 -8.62 -8.83 8.56
N GLU A 27 -9.00 -7.95 9.50
CA GLU A 27 -9.45 -8.33 10.84
C GLU A 27 -10.95 -8.07 10.97
N GLY A 28 -11.66 -9.05 11.54
CA GLY A 28 -13.10 -8.96 11.78
C GLY A 28 -13.96 -9.59 10.69
N ALA A 29 -15.26 -9.32 10.75
CA ALA A 29 -16.22 -9.83 9.77
C ALA A 29 -16.14 -9.03 8.46
N PRO A 30 -16.30 -9.67 7.29
CA PRO A 30 -16.39 -8.96 6.02
C PRO A 30 -17.50 -7.92 6.04
N LEU A 31 -17.24 -6.76 5.43
CA LEU A 31 -18.19 -5.67 5.31
C LEU A 31 -19.40 -6.13 4.49
N ARG A 32 -20.60 -5.80 4.99
CA ARG A 32 -21.87 -6.07 4.31
C ARG A 32 -22.78 -4.87 4.38
N LEU A 33 -23.67 -4.75 3.40
CA LEU A 33 -24.65 -3.69 3.38
C LEU A 33 -25.67 -3.85 4.52
N GLY A 34 -25.92 -2.77 5.26
CA GLY A 34 -27.02 -2.65 6.21
C GLY A 34 -28.24 -1.96 5.59
N GLN A 35 -29.24 -1.66 6.41
CA GLN A 35 -30.41 -0.88 6.01
C GLN A 35 -30.12 0.61 6.18
N PRO A 36 -30.44 1.46 5.19
CA PRO A 36 -30.30 2.91 5.32
C PRO A 36 -31.07 3.43 6.54
N VAL A 37 -30.49 4.40 7.24
CA VAL A 37 -31.11 5.03 8.41
C VAL A 37 -31.12 6.54 8.25
N ARG A 38 -32.11 7.21 8.84
CA ARG A 38 -32.03 8.66 9.06
C ARG A 38 -31.32 8.93 10.37
N ILE A 39 -30.48 9.95 10.37
CA ILE A 39 -29.81 10.46 11.57
C ILE A 39 -30.41 11.82 11.93
N ASP A 40 -30.36 12.17 13.21
CA ASP A 40 -30.86 13.47 13.66
C ASP A 40 -30.07 14.60 13.02
N GLY A 41 -30.78 15.57 12.42
CA GLY A 41 -30.19 16.70 11.71
C GLY A 41 -29.83 16.45 10.24
N ASP A 42 -30.03 15.24 9.70
CA ASP A 42 -29.92 14.97 8.26
C ASP A 42 -31.23 14.38 7.72
N SER A 43 -31.82 15.06 6.74
CA SER A 43 -33.07 14.60 6.11
C SER A 43 -32.87 13.47 5.10
N ARG A 44 -31.61 13.16 4.74
CA ARG A 44 -31.25 12.08 3.82
C ARG A 44 -31.26 10.74 4.53
N GLU A 45 -31.60 9.68 3.80
CA GLU A 45 -31.30 8.32 4.24
C GLU A 45 -29.81 8.09 4.09
N ILE A 46 -29.11 7.73 5.17
CA ILE A 46 -27.66 7.51 5.17
C ILE A 46 -27.39 6.02 5.02
N PRO A 47 -26.48 5.62 4.11
CA PRO A 47 -26.13 4.22 3.97
C PRO A 47 -25.52 3.65 5.23
N THR A 48 -25.77 2.38 5.52
CA THR A 48 -25.16 1.70 6.67
C THR A 48 -24.37 0.47 6.26
N VAL A 49 -23.42 0.07 7.10
CA VAL A 49 -22.65 -1.16 6.96
C VAL A 49 -22.85 -2.03 8.19
N LYS A 50 -23.11 -3.31 7.96
CA LYS A 50 -23.17 -4.33 9.01
C LYS A 50 -21.77 -4.65 9.49
N MET A 51 -21.51 -4.33 10.75
CA MET A 51 -20.30 -4.67 11.49
C MET A 51 -20.63 -5.71 12.56
N SER A 52 -19.62 -6.31 13.19
CA SER A 52 -19.80 -7.30 14.26
C SER A 52 -20.56 -6.74 15.48
N TYR A 53 -20.52 -5.43 15.68
CA TYR A 53 -21.14 -4.72 16.80
C TYR A 53 -22.41 -3.94 16.41
N GLY A 54 -22.92 -4.11 15.18
CA GLY A 54 -24.16 -3.49 14.72
C GLY A 54 -24.07 -2.82 13.35
N GLU A 55 -25.16 -2.19 12.93
CA GLU A 55 -25.22 -1.39 11.69
C GLU A 55 -24.73 0.03 11.97
N VAL A 56 -23.73 0.47 11.20
CA VAL A 56 -23.10 1.78 11.39
C VAL A 56 -23.35 2.66 10.17
N PRO A 57 -23.91 3.88 10.33
CA PRO A 57 -24.03 4.85 9.25
C PRO A 57 -22.67 5.21 8.64
N PHE A 58 -22.63 5.37 7.32
CA PHE A 58 -21.41 5.60 6.55
C PHE A 58 -20.57 6.76 7.09
N ILE A 59 -21.23 7.86 7.45
CA ILE A 59 -20.62 9.08 7.99
C ILE A 59 -19.92 8.87 9.35
N TYR A 60 -20.26 7.80 10.09
CA TYR A 60 -19.66 7.47 11.39
C TYR A 60 -18.63 6.34 11.29
N LEU A 61 -18.37 5.82 10.09
CA LEU A 61 -17.32 4.82 9.87
C LEU A 61 -15.93 5.46 9.99
N SER A 62 -14.92 4.66 10.32
CA SER A 62 -13.53 5.12 10.29
C SER A 62 -13.09 5.45 8.86
N ALA A 63 -12.13 6.36 8.70
CA ALA A 63 -11.66 6.83 7.39
C ALA A 63 -11.24 5.68 6.46
N GLY A 64 -10.54 4.66 6.98
CA GLY A 64 -10.14 3.49 6.18
C GLY A 64 -11.33 2.67 5.67
N ILE A 65 -12.37 2.50 6.49
CA ILE A 65 -13.60 1.80 6.07
C ILE A 65 -14.36 2.64 5.04
N GLN A 66 -14.50 3.95 5.25
CA GLN A 66 -15.12 4.85 4.28
C GLN A 66 -14.40 4.80 2.93
N LYS A 67 -13.05 4.76 2.95
CA LYS A 67 -12.23 4.64 1.75
C LYS A 67 -12.50 3.33 1.01
N ALA A 68 -12.50 2.20 1.70
CA ALA A 68 -12.74 0.89 1.08
C ALA A 68 -14.12 0.82 0.41
N ILE A 69 -15.14 1.34 1.09
CA ILE A 69 -16.51 1.41 0.56
C ILE A 69 -16.58 2.34 -0.65
N SER A 70 -15.95 3.52 -0.57
CA SER A 70 -15.92 4.49 -1.66
C SER A 70 -15.20 3.92 -2.88
N LEU A 71 -14.08 3.24 -2.68
CA LEU A 71 -13.33 2.57 -3.74
C LEU A 71 -14.19 1.47 -4.40
N ALA A 72 -14.78 0.56 -3.62
CA ALA A 72 -15.71 -0.43 -4.15
C ALA A 72 -16.85 0.21 -4.96
N TYR A 73 -17.39 1.33 -4.47
CA TYR A 73 -18.53 1.99 -5.11
C TYR A 73 -18.12 2.61 -6.43
N ILE A 74 -17.00 3.32 -6.47
CA ILE A 74 -16.47 3.96 -7.68
C ILE A 74 -16.14 2.92 -8.74
N LEU A 75 -15.52 1.80 -8.37
CA LEU A 75 -15.17 0.73 -9.30
C LEU A 75 -16.42 0.11 -9.96
N VAL A 76 -17.40 -0.25 -9.13
CA VAL A 76 -18.64 -0.85 -9.60
C VAL A 76 -19.42 0.15 -10.45
N TRP A 77 -19.52 1.40 -9.98
CA TRP A 77 -20.20 2.45 -10.72
C TRP A 77 -19.54 2.70 -12.09
N ALA A 78 -18.21 2.83 -12.15
CA ALA A 78 -17.47 3.05 -13.39
C ALA A 78 -17.64 1.89 -14.38
N PHE A 79 -17.62 0.65 -13.89
CA PHE A 79 -17.87 -0.52 -14.71
C PHE A 79 -19.27 -0.51 -15.34
N PHE A 80 -20.32 -0.33 -14.54
CA PHE A 80 -21.69 -0.32 -15.06
C PHE A 80 -21.99 0.88 -15.96
N ASP A 81 -21.44 2.05 -15.65
CA ASP A 81 -21.55 3.24 -16.50
C ASP A 81 -20.90 3.01 -17.87
N LEU A 82 -19.74 2.35 -17.91
CA LEU A 82 -19.08 1.95 -19.16
C LEU A 82 -19.94 0.96 -19.97
N MET A 83 -20.57 -0.01 -19.31
CA MET A 83 -21.45 -0.99 -19.95
C MET A 83 -22.70 -0.34 -20.54
N GLU A 84 -23.33 0.59 -19.82
CA GLU A 84 -24.54 1.27 -20.27
C GLU A 84 -24.29 2.21 -21.46
N LYS A 85 -23.18 2.96 -21.46
CA LYS A 85 -22.87 3.93 -22.52
C LYS A 85 -22.61 3.28 -23.88
N LYS A 86 -22.18 2.02 -23.93
CA LYS A 86 -21.77 1.37 -25.18
C LYS A 86 -22.80 0.38 -25.74
N GLY A 87 -23.87 0.11 -25.00
CA GLY A 87 -24.83 -0.94 -25.31
C GLY A 87 -24.20 -2.32 -25.15
N TYR A 88 -24.97 -3.31 -24.66
CA TYR A 88 -24.52 -4.66 -24.35
C TYR A 88 -23.93 -5.49 -25.54
N HIS A 89 -23.75 -4.89 -26.72
CA HIS A 89 -23.58 -5.59 -28.01
C HIS A 89 -22.39 -5.18 -28.88
N ARG A 90 -21.39 -4.45 -28.37
CA ARG A 90 -20.13 -4.28 -29.12
C ARG A 90 -19.08 -5.29 -28.65
N GLU A 91 -18.99 -6.39 -29.40
CA GLU A 91 -17.95 -7.44 -29.31
C GLU A 91 -16.55 -6.92 -29.69
N ASP A 92 -16.37 -5.62 -29.90
CA ASP A 92 -15.19 -5.03 -30.53
C ASP A 92 -13.95 -4.99 -29.63
N GLY A 93 -13.93 -5.64 -28.45
CA GLY A 93 -12.71 -5.75 -27.61
C GLY A 93 -12.14 -4.42 -27.08
N GLN A 94 -12.87 -3.31 -27.20
CA GLN A 94 -12.41 -1.95 -26.84
C GLN A 94 -12.89 -1.44 -25.46
N ASN A 95 -13.37 -2.32 -24.59
CA ASN A 95 -13.80 -1.94 -23.24
C ASN A 95 -12.61 -1.99 -22.30
N LYS A 96 -11.71 -1.01 -22.42
CA LYS A 96 -10.59 -0.85 -21.49
C LYS A 96 -10.99 0.12 -20.37
N LEU A 97 -11.17 -0.42 -19.17
CA LEU A 97 -11.34 0.36 -17.95
C LEU A 97 -9.95 0.80 -17.46
N VAL A 98 -9.67 2.10 -17.48
CA VAL A 98 -8.43 2.64 -16.90
C VAL A 98 -8.75 3.19 -15.50
N ILE A 99 -8.01 2.72 -14.51
CA ILE A 99 -8.16 3.10 -13.11
C ILE A 99 -6.87 3.75 -12.65
N LEU A 100 -7.00 4.92 -12.03
CA LEU A 100 -5.90 5.61 -11.39
C LEU A 100 -6.24 5.72 -9.90
N VAL A 101 -5.40 5.16 -9.04
CA VAL A 101 -5.54 5.31 -7.59
C VAL A 101 -4.26 5.90 -7.05
N ASP A 102 -4.37 7.11 -6.54
CA ASP A 102 -3.30 7.74 -5.79
C ASP A 102 -3.38 7.31 -4.31
N GLU A 103 -2.21 7.18 -3.68
CA GLU A 103 -2.02 6.75 -2.30
C GLU A 103 -3.00 5.64 -1.87
N ILE A 104 -2.93 4.45 -2.50
CA ILE A 104 -3.87 3.34 -2.22
C ILE A 104 -3.95 2.99 -0.73
N GLU A 105 -2.89 3.20 0.03
CA GLU A 105 -2.75 2.99 1.46
C GLU A 105 -3.32 4.09 2.37
N ALA A 106 -3.63 5.29 1.85
CA ALA A 106 -3.99 6.43 2.68
C ALA A 106 -5.10 6.10 3.68
N HIS A 107 -4.89 6.48 4.94
CA HIS A 107 -5.76 6.20 6.10
C HIS A 107 -5.98 4.70 6.44
N LEU A 108 -5.23 3.78 5.84
CA LEU A 108 -5.29 2.35 6.16
C LEU A 108 -4.24 1.99 7.22
N HIS A 109 -4.64 1.15 8.18
CA HIS A 109 -3.74 0.56 9.16
C HIS A 109 -2.71 -0.38 8.47
N PRO A 110 -1.47 -0.51 8.96
CA PRO A 110 -0.42 -1.36 8.34
C PRO A 110 -0.87 -2.78 7.98
N LYS A 111 -1.64 -3.43 8.85
CA LYS A 111 -2.21 -4.77 8.59
C LYS A 111 -3.02 -4.82 7.29
N TRP A 112 -3.76 -3.75 6.99
CA TRP A 112 -4.61 -3.65 5.80
C TRP A 112 -3.82 -3.21 4.57
N GLN A 113 -2.80 -2.35 4.73
CA GLN A 113 -1.89 -1.98 3.63
C GLN A 113 -1.25 -3.23 2.97
N ARG A 114 -0.98 -4.28 3.76
CA ARG A 114 -0.47 -5.58 3.29
C ARG A 114 -1.45 -6.41 2.44
N LYS A 115 -2.68 -5.93 2.26
CA LYS A 115 -3.76 -6.66 1.57
C LYS A 115 -4.52 -5.82 0.56
N ILE A 116 -4.49 -4.49 0.69
CA ILE A 116 -5.37 -3.61 -0.08
C ILE A 116 -5.19 -3.75 -1.59
N LEU A 117 -3.95 -3.80 -2.07
CA LEU A 117 -3.69 -3.85 -3.51
C LEU A 117 -4.00 -5.23 -4.10
N PRO A 118 -3.55 -6.37 -3.53
CA PRO A 118 -4.02 -7.69 -3.96
C PRO A 118 -5.56 -7.82 -3.94
N ALA A 119 -6.21 -7.28 -2.91
CA ALA A 119 -7.67 -7.27 -2.79
C ALA A 119 -8.35 -6.46 -3.90
N LEU A 120 -7.80 -5.28 -4.23
CA LEU A 120 -8.27 -4.45 -5.33
C LEU A 120 -8.13 -5.18 -6.67
N LEU A 121 -6.97 -5.77 -6.96
CA LEU A 121 -6.75 -6.52 -8.19
C LEU A 121 -7.68 -7.74 -8.30
N ALA A 122 -7.89 -8.47 -7.20
CA ALA A 122 -8.84 -9.56 -7.15
C ALA A 122 -10.28 -9.09 -7.40
N ALA A 123 -10.71 -7.99 -6.77
CA ALA A 123 -12.02 -7.39 -7.02
C ALA A 123 -12.17 -6.97 -8.49
N LEU A 124 -11.16 -6.36 -9.09
CA LEU A 124 -11.19 -5.98 -10.50
C LEU A 124 -11.31 -7.18 -11.42
N LYS A 125 -10.54 -8.25 -11.18
CA LYS A 125 -10.60 -9.50 -11.96
C LYS A 125 -11.95 -10.22 -11.83
N ASP A 126 -12.66 -10.04 -10.71
CA ASP A 126 -14.02 -10.59 -10.50
C ASP A 126 -15.11 -9.79 -11.23
N ILE A 127 -14.88 -8.50 -11.45
CA ILE A 127 -15.87 -7.58 -12.06
C ILE A 127 -15.65 -7.44 -13.56
N VAL A 128 -14.39 -7.39 -13.99
CA VAL A 128 -13.96 -7.06 -15.34
C VAL A 128 -12.97 -8.12 -15.82
N PRO A 129 -13.09 -8.65 -17.05
CA PRO A 129 -12.07 -9.52 -17.62
C PRO A 129 -10.69 -8.86 -17.54
N ALA A 130 -9.65 -9.62 -17.18
CA ALA A 130 -8.31 -9.07 -16.95
C ALA A 130 -7.74 -8.30 -18.15
N SER A 131 -8.04 -8.73 -19.38
CA SER A 131 -7.64 -8.06 -20.63
C SER A 131 -8.34 -6.70 -20.87
N SER A 132 -9.32 -6.38 -20.05
CA SER A 132 -10.26 -5.26 -20.23
C SER A 132 -10.09 -4.18 -19.16
N PHE A 133 -9.02 -4.24 -18.33
CA PHE A 133 -8.67 -3.13 -17.45
C PHE A 133 -7.16 -2.85 -17.40
N GLN A 134 -6.82 -1.62 -17.03
CA GLN A 134 -5.47 -1.17 -16.71
C GLN A 134 -5.53 -0.36 -15.41
N ALA A 135 -4.66 -0.68 -14.45
CA ALA A 135 -4.61 0.00 -13.16
C ALA A 135 -3.25 0.69 -12.99
N HIS A 136 -3.28 1.99 -12.74
CA HIS A 136 -2.14 2.81 -12.33
C HIS A 136 -2.30 3.13 -10.85
N ILE A 137 -1.43 2.56 -10.03
CA ILE A 137 -1.52 2.68 -8.57
C ILE A 137 -0.26 3.37 -8.08
N ALA A 138 -0.43 4.49 -7.38
CA ALA A 138 0.64 5.17 -6.68
C ALA A 138 0.58 4.83 -5.18
N THR A 139 1.76 4.72 -4.57
CA THR A 139 1.92 4.40 -3.15
C THR A 139 3.25 4.92 -2.63
N HIS A 140 3.25 5.39 -1.40
CA HIS A 140 4.45 5.66 -0.60
C HIS A 140 4.69 4.55 0.43
N SER A 141 3.92 3.47 0.40
CA SER A 141 4.00 2.41 1.40
C SER A 141 4.82 1.22 0.92
N PRO A 142 5.95 0.91 1.58
CA PRO A 142 6.70 -0.32 1.31
C PRO A 142 5.88 -1.57 1.68
N LEU A 143 4.86 -1.47 2.55
CA LEU A 143 3.97 -2.57 2.88
C LEU A 143 3.08 -2.97 1.69
N VAL A 144 2.70 -2.00 0.85
CA VAL A 144 1.97 -2.28 -0.39
C VAL A 144 2.88 -3.01 -1.37
N MET A 145 4.12 -2.55 -1.54
CA MET A 145 5.10 -3.21 -2.42
C MET A 145 5.43 -4.64 -1.96
N ALA A 146 5.69 -4.84 -0.67
CA ALA A 146 5.89 -6.16 -0.09
C ALA A 146 4.69 -7.09 -0.28
N SER A 147 3.46 -6.54 -0.32
CA SER A 147 2.26 -7.35 -0.55
C SER A 147 2.12 -7.89 -1.97
N LEU A 148 2.85 -7.30 -2.93
CA LEU A 148 2.82 -7.70 -4.33
C LEU A 148 3.83 -8.81 -4.66
N GLU A 149 4.76 -9.15 -3.78
CA GLU A 149 5.83 -10.09 -4.14
C GLU A 149 5.36 -11.49 -4.56
N THR A 150 4.18 -11.89 -4.13
CA THR A 150 3.56 -13.16 -4.53
C THR A 150 2.57 -13.03 -5.68
N GLU A 151 2.16 -11.82 -6.01
CA GLU A 151 1.10 -11.52 -6.97
C GLU A 151 1.60 -10.81 -8.24
N TYR A 152 2.85 -10.35 -8.25
CA TYR A 152 3.46 -9.62 -9.36
C TYR A 152 3.60 -10.49 -10.61
N ASP A 153 3.07 -10.01 -11.72
CA ASP A 153 3.16 -10.63 -13.04
C ASP A 153 4.29 -9.96 -13.85
N TYR A 154 5.39 -10.69 -14.11
CA TYR A 154 6.54 -10.15 -14.83
C TYR A 154 6.23 -9.75 -16.29
N ASP A 155 5.20 -10.31 -16.90
CA ASP A 155 4.83 -10.01 -18.29
C ASP A 155 3.96 -8.76 -18.36
N ALA A 156 3.04 -8.59 -17.40
CA ALA A 156 2.02 -7.55 -17.41
C ALA A 156 2.33 -6.32 -16.53
N ASP A 157 2.98 -6.51 -15.39
CA ASP A 157 3.16 -5.46 -14.39
C ASP A 157 4.44 -4.67 -14.63
N ARG A 158 4.42 -3.39 -14.28
CA ARG A 158 5.58 -2.48 -14.37
C ARG A 158 5.62 -1.60 -13.14
N ILE A 159 6.83 -1.33 -12.64
CA ILE A 159 7.07 -0.39 -11.55
C ILE A 159 7.74 0.83 -12.16
N HIS A 160 7.23 2.00 -11.77
CA HIS A 160 7.85 3.26 -12.11
C HIS A 160 8.12 4.05 -10.84
N VAL A 161 9.33 4.60 -10.74
CA VAL A 161 9.74 5.48 -9.65
C VAL A 161 9.63 6.92 -10.15
N LEU A 162 8.84 7.72 -9.44
CA LEU A 162 8.75 9.15 -9.69
C LEU A 162 9.83 9.84 -8.86
N SER A 163 10.75 10.52 -9.53
CA SER A 163 11.81 11.29 -8.89
C SER A 163 11.67 12.76 -9.24
N PHE A 164 11.90 13.63 -8.26
CA PHE A 164 11.89 15.08 -8.46
C PHE A 164 13.31 15.63 -8.32
N HIS A 165 13.83 16.16 -9.41
CA HIS A 165 15.17 16.74 -9.46
C HIS A 165 15.06 18.22 -9.84
N GLU A 166 15.30 19.09 -8.86
CA GLU A 166 15.20 20.56 -8.95
C GLU A 166 13.82 21.08 -9.40
N ARG A 167 13.52 20.99 -10.70
CA ARG A 167 12.27 21.43 -11.34
C ARG A 167 11.70 20.40 -12.31
N ASP A 168 12.39 19.29 -12.54
CA ASP A 168 11.98 18.24 -13.46
C ASP A 168 11.49 17.01 -12.68
N VAL A 169 10.39 16.43 -13.17
CA VAL A 169 9.88 15.15 -12.69
C VAL A 169 10.30 14.09 -13.70
N THR A 170 11.06 13.10 -13.26
CA THR A 170 11.38 11.92 -14.06
C THR A 170 10.53 10.74 -13.62
N LEU A 171 10.19 9.89 -14.59
CA LEU A 171 9.48 8.63 -14.37
C LEU A 171 10.37 7.51 -14.89
N GLU A 172 11.04 6.81 -13.99
CA GLU A 172 12.01 5.78 -14.35
C GLU A 172 11.43 4.39 -14.15
N SER A 173 11.67 3.47 -15.09
CA SER A 173 11.20 2.09 -14.95
C SER A 173 12.13 1.30 -14.04
N TYR A 174 11.57 0.68 -13.01
CA TYR A 174 12.32 -0.15 -12.07
C TYR A 174 12.04 -1.63 -12.34
N PRO A 175 13.08 -2.47 -12.56
CA PRO A 175 12.89 -3.91 -12.71
C PRO A 175 12.47 -4.50 -11.37
N PHE A 176 11.33 -5.19 -11.32
CA PHE A 176 10.86 -5.79 -10.09
C PHE A 176 11.79 -6.89 -9.59
N VAL A 177 12.30 -6.71 -8.37
CA VAL A 177 13.05 -7.71 -7.62
C VAL A 177 12.39 -7.85 -6.25
N LYS A 178 12.19 -9.10 -5.82
CA LYS A 178 11.67 -9.38 -4.47
C LYS A 178 12.72 -8.93 -3.44
N GLN A 179 12.31 -8.08 -2.51
CA GLN A 179 13.16 -7.59 -1.42
C GLN A 179 12.94 -8.42 -0.14
N GLY A 180 11.80 -9.10 -0.02
CA GLY A 180 11.45 -9.94 1.12
C GLY A 180 10.89 -9.12 2.27
N THR A 181 11.75 -8.40 3.00
CA THR A 181 11.30 -7.61 4.17
C THR A 181 10.88 -6.20 3.78
N VAL A 182 10.06 -5.58 4.64
CA VAL A 182 9.66 -4.16 4.48
C VAL A 182 10.87 -3.23 4.61
N ASN A 183 11.86 -3.61 5.42
CA ASN A 183 13.09 -2.84 5.58
C ASN A 183 13.92 -2.89 4.29
N ASP A 184 14.03 -4.05 3.65
CA ASP A 184 14.73 -4.18 2.36
C ASP A 184 14.00 -3.38 1.27
N TRP A 185 12.66 -3.32 1.29
CA TRP A 185 11.92 -2.40 0.42
C TRP A 185 12.25 -0.94 0.70
N LEU A 186 12.24 -0.50 1.96
CA LEU A 186 12.61 0.86 2.33
C LEU A 186 14.02 1.24 1.84
N GLU A 187 14.96 0.30 1.95
CA GLU A 187 16.36 0.48 1.54
C GLU A 187 16.59 0.30 0.03
N SER A 188 15.60 -0.18 -0.73
CA SER A 188 15.69 -0.34 -2.19
C SER A 188 15.64 1.00 -2.91
N ASP A 189 16.12 1.05 -4.17
CA ASP A 189 16.07 2.26 -5.02
C ASP A 189 14.63 2.78 -5.28
N VAL A 190 13.60 1.99 -4.97
CA VAL A 190 12.19 2.43 -5.08
C VAL A 190 11.84 3.45 -3.99
N PHE A 191 12.40 3.31 -2.79
CA PHE A 191 12.10 4.18 -1.64
C PHE A 191 13.31 5.00 -1.18
N GLY A 192 14.52 4.51 -1.41
CA GLY A 192 15.77 5.27 -1.33
C GLY A 192 16.23 5.60 0.09
N LEU A 193 15.83 4.85 1.12
CA LEU A 193 16.42 5.04 2.46
C LEU A 193 17.83 4.42 2.49
N GLY A 194 18.80 5.09 3.13
CA GLY A 194 20.14 4.54 3.34
C GLY A 194 20.17 3.45 4.43
N ALA A 195 19.24 3.52 5.38
CA ALA A 195 18.94 2.46 6.34
C ALA A 195 17.48 2.56 6.81
N ALA A 196 16.81 1.44 6.99
CA ALA A 196 15.44 1.35 7.53
C ALA A 196 15.40 1.61 9.04
N ARG A 197 15.88 2.77 9.47
CA ARG A 197 16.01 3.19 10.86
C ARG A 197 15.59 4.65 11.04
N SER A 198 15.66 5.14 12.28
CA SER A 198 15.54 6.57 12.55
C SER A 198 16.64 7.35 11.83
N LYS A 199 16.41 8.62 11.52
CA LYS A 199 17.40 9.47 10.85
C LYS A 199 18.76 9.50 11.56
N PRO A 200 18.84 9.65 12.90
CA PRO A 200 20.11 9.54 13.60
C PRO A 200 20.75 8.15 13.50
N GLY A 201 19.93 7.09 13.50
CA GLY A 201 20.41 5.72 13.36
C GLY A 201 21.00 5.43 11.97
N GLU A 202 20.42 6.01 10.92
CA GLU A 202 20.97 5.97 9.57
C GLU A 202 22.32 6.70 9.50
N GLU A 203 22.38 7.95 9.96
CA GLU A 203 23.59 8.78 9.92
C GLU A 203 24.76 8.14 10.67
N VAL A 204 24.52 7.65 11.89
CA VAL A 204 25.57 6.97 12.69
C VAL A 204 26.02 5.67 12.03
N LEU A 205 25.11 4.95 11.38
CA LEU A 205 25.46 3.71 10.67
C LEU A 205 26.31 3.98 9.44
N GLU A 206 26.02 5.04 8.69
CA GLU A 206 26.83 5.47 7.56
C GLU A 206 28.24 5.86 8.03
N LEU A 207 28.35 6.69 9.07
CA LEU A 207 29.63 7.05 9.67
C LEU A 207 30.42 5.81 10.15
N ALA A 208 29.73 4.83 10.73
CA ALA A 208 30.35 3.57 11.16
C ALA A 208 30.88 2.76 9.97
N LYS A 209 30.11 2.64 8.87
CA LYS A 209 30.53 1.97 7.63
C LYS A 209 31.75 2.66 7.00
N ASP A 210 31.78 3.99 7.02
CA ASP A 210 32.90 4.79 6.50
C ASP A 210 34.17 4.56 7.33
N ILE A 211 34.07 4.61 8.66
CA ILE A 211 35.20 4.34 9.56
C ILE A 211 35.70 2.89 9.43
N GLN A 212 34.83 1.91 9.20
CA GLN A 212 35.25 0.53 8.96
C GLN A 212 36.09 0.38 7.69
N SER A 213 35.86 1.25 6.70
CA SER A 213 36.57 1.27 5.42
C SER A 213 37.86 2.10 5.47
N ASP A 214 37.95 3.06 6.39
CA ASP A 214 39.14 3.89 6.62
C ASP A 214 40.16 3.24 7.56
N ARG A 215 41.26 2.74 6.98
CA ARG A 215 42.37 2.11 7.73
C ARG A 215 43.16 3.11 8.59
N THR A 216 43.01 4.41 8.35
CA THR A 216 43.75 5.50 9.02
C THR A 216 42.97 6.18 10.14
N ALA A 217 41.71 5.79 10.37
CA ALA A 217 40.86 6.37 11.41
C ALA A 217 41.55 6.35 12.78
N LYS A 218 41.29 7.33 13.64
CA LYS A 218 41.87 7.36 15.00
C LYS A 218 41.01 6.58 15.99
N MET A 219 41.62 5.96 17.00
CA MET A 219 40.87 5.21 18.03
C MET A 219 39.86 6.08 18.78
N ASP A 220 40.13 7.37 18.99
CA ASP A 220 39.19 8.30 19.62
C ASP A 220 37.90 8.49 18.78
N GLN A 221 38.03 8.47 17.44
CA GLN A 221 36.88 8.55 16.53
C GLN A 221 36.08 7.25 16.57
N VAL A 222 36.77 6.10 16.56
CA VAL A 222 36.14 4.79 16.67
C VAL A 222 35.35 4.66 17.97
N GLN A 223 35.91 5.07 19.11
CA GLN A 223 35.23 5.03 20.42
C GLN A 223 34.03 5.98 20.48
N ARG A 224 34.10 7.13 19.80
CA ARG A 224 32.97 8.05 19.70
C ARG A 224 31.80 7.42 18.95
N ILE A 225 32.08 6.86 17.76
CA ILE A 225 31.05 6.18 16.97
C ILE A 225 30.49 4.97 17.72
N ASP A 226 31.34 4.19 18.40
CA ASP A 226 30.90 3.06 19.21
C ASP A 226 29.85 3.49 20.27
N LYS A 227 30.10 4.60 20.97
CA LYS A 227 29.15 5.16 21.93
C LYS A 227 27.86 5.64 21.27
N GLU A 228 27.95 6.24 20.09
CA GLU A 228 26.77 6.68 19.33
C GLU A 228 25.94 5.49 18.83
N LEU A 229 26.58 4.41 18.38
CA LEU A 229 25.92 3.17 17.96
C LEU A 229 25.09 2.57 19.10
N HIS A 230 25.61 2.54 20.33
CA HIS A 230 24.85 2.06 21.50
C HIS A 230 23.63 2.93 21.85
N ASN A 231 23.60 4.19 21.42
CA ASN A 231 22.42 5.05 21.63
C ASN A 231 21.33 4.84 20.58
N VAL A 232 21.69 4.38 19.37
CA VAL A 232 20.77 4.31 18.22
C VAL A 232 20.41 2.89 17.80
N LEU A 233 21.21 1.89 18.18
CA LEU A 233 20.98 0.48 17.87
C LEU A 233 20.54 -0.30 19.12
N PRO A 234 19.62 -1.27 18.97
CA PRO A 234 19.33 -2.23 20.03
C PRO A 234 20.49 -3.23 20.20
N ASP A 235 20.55 -3.88 21.36
CA ASP A 235 21.63 -4.82 21.72
C ASP A 235 21.71 -6.05 20.79
N ASP A 236 20.61 -6.45 20.17
CA ASP A 236 20.50 -7.60 19.27
C ASP A 236 20.65 -7.22 17.79
N ASP A 237 21.05 -5.98 17.48
CA ASP A 237 21.19 -5.53 16.10
C ASP A 237 22.28 -6.34 15.35
N PRO A 238 21.99 -6.90 14.16
CA PRO A 238 22.96 -7.68 13.39
C PRO A 238 24.24 -6.91 13.02
N PHE A 239 24.19 -5.57 13.00
CA PHE A 239 25.36 -4.74 12.72
C PHE A 239 26.48 -4.95 13.75
N TRP A 240 26.15 -5.27 15.01
CA TRP A 240 27.13 -5.53 16.07
C TRP A 240 28.12 -6.64 15.71
N VAL A 241 27.70 -7.65 14.94
CA VAL A 241 28.59 -8.75 14.50
C VAL A 241 29.77 -8.21 13.69
N ARG A 242 29.50 -7.28 12.75
CA ARG A 242 30.55 -6.68 11.92
C ARG A 242 31.35 -5.64 12.70
N TRP A 243 30.68 -4.85 13.52
CA TRP A 243 31.30 -3.80 14.32
C TRP A 243 32.27 -4.36 15.37
N ASN A 244 31.86 -5.37 16.14
CA ASN A 244 32.71 -5.99 17.15
C ASN A 244 33.95 -6.64 16.53
N ARG A 245 33.79 -7.32 15.39
CA ARG A 245 34.93 -7.87 14.63
C ARG A 245 35.92 -6.77 14.21
N TYR A 246 35.42 -5.62 13.77
CA TYR A 246 36.27 -4.47 13.43
C TYR A 246 37.03 -3.95 14.65
N LEU A 247 36.36 -3.80 15.80
CA LEU A 247 37.00 -3.37 17.05
C LEU A 247 38.09 -4.33 17.52
N GLU A 248 37.85 -5.65 17.43
CA GLU A 248 38.85 -6.67 17.79
C GLU A 248 40.11 -6.57 16.93
N LEU A 249 39.96 -6.43 15.61
CA LEU A 249 41.09 -6.28 14.69
C LEU A 249 41.92 -5.02 14.98
N ARG A 250 41.28 -3.96 15.44
CA ARG A 250 41.92 -2.67 15.78
C ARG A 250 42.58 -2.67 17.16
N ARG A 251 42.21 -3.59 18.05
CA ARG A 251 42.87 -3.80 19.35
C ARG A 251 44.10 -4.70 19.24
N ASN A 252 44.10 -5.62 18.27
CA ASN A 252 45.14 -6.63 18.09
C ASN A 252 46.23 -6.26 17.05
N GLY A 253 46.09 -5.13 16.34
CA GLY A 253 47.05 -4.64 15.35
C GLY A 253 47.55 -3.25 15.69
#